data_AF-A0A2E0X9I6-F1
#
_entry.id   AF-A0A2E0X9I6-F1
#
_cell.length_a   1.000
_cell.length_b   1.000
_cell.length_c   1.000
_cell.angle_alpha   90.00
_cell.angle_beta   90.00
_cell.angle_gamma   90.00
#
_symmetry.space_group_name_H-M   'P 1'
#
loop_
_entity.id
_entity.type
_entity.pdbx_description
1 polymer ?
#
loop_
_entity_poly.entity_id
_entity_poly.type
_entity_poly.pdbx_seq_one_letter_code
_entity_poly.pdbx_strand_id
1 'polypeptide(L)'
;MARFKFRLATLRRLREQHRDELRGRLAEAYEAERLLAEQRRGVHDETATLRDVQRQMVSAASPNVNQLLEAQRYGALLQSRDAALGKQMQQVAEEIERRRLAVVEADRQVKALDKLEDRQRAEFDAVQLQIQQKEMDEIAGQRRGAVEA
;
A
#
# COMPACT_ATOMS: atom_id res chain seq x y z
N MET A 1 20.62 37.25 -5.92
CA MET A 1 19.62 36.53 -5.08
C MET A 1 20.11 35.12 -4.81
N ALA A 2 20.19 34.72 -3.55
CA ALA A 2 20.55 33.35 -3.20
C ALA A 2 19.43 32.39 -3.65
N ARG A 3 19.77 31.15 -4.01
CA ARG A 3 18.78 30.10 -4.29
C ARG A 3 18.60 29.21 -3.06
N PHE A 4 17.35 28.93 -2.68
CA PHE A 4 17.03 27.98 -1.62
C PHE A 4 17.55 26.57 -1.97
N LYS A 5 18.15 25.89 -0.99
CA LYS A 5 18.60 24.50 -1.11
C LYS A 5 18.21 23.71 0.14
N PHE A 6 17.34 22.72 -0.02
CA PHE A 6 16.97 21.83 1.06
C PHE A 6 18.05 20.77 1.30
N ARG A 7 18.75 20.85 2.45
CA ARG A 7 19.90 19.98 2.75
C ARG A 7 19.54 18.50 2.88
N LEU A 8 18.28 18.17 3.17
CA LEU A 8 17.80 16.80 3.36
C LEU A 8 17.08 16.25 2.11
N ALA A 9 17.24 16.88 0.94
CA ALA A 9 16.60 16.42 -0.30
C ALA A 9 16.96 14.97 -0.64
N THR A 10 18.22 14.55 -0.45
CA THR A 10 18.65 13.16 -0.68
C THR A 10 17.95 12.19 0.28
N LEU A 11 17.83 12.56 1.56
CA LEU A 11 17.15 11.75 2.57
C LEU A 11 15.65 11.62 2.24
N ARG A 12 15.01 12.71 1.80
CA ARG A 12 13.63 12.70 1.33
C ARG A 12 13.43 11.71 0.19
N ARG A 13 14.28 11.78 -0.84
CA ARG A 13 14.23 10.85 -1.98
C ARG A 13 14.38 9.39 -1.54
N LEU A 14 15.29 9.10 -0.61
CA LEU A 14 15.46 7.74 -0.07
C LEU A 14 14.20 7.26 0.67
N ARG A 15 13.54 8.13 1.44
CA ARG A 15 12.30 7.80 2.16
C ARG A 15 11.12 7.60 1.19
N GLU A 16 11.04 8.39 0.12
CA GLU A 16 10.06 8.22 -0.95
C GLU A 16 10.24 6.86 -1.64
N GLN A 17 11.46 6.51 -2.02
CA GLN A 17 11.78 5.20 -2.60
C GLN A 17 11.38 4.06 -1.66
N HIS A 18 11.75 4.15 -0.38
CA HIS A 18 11.39 3.14 0.61
C HIS A 18 9.86 3.00 0.78
N ARG A 19 9.12 4.11 0.81
CA ARG A 19 7.66 4.08 0.85
C ARG A 19 7.09 3.39 -0.38
N ASP A 20 7.61 3.70 -1.57
CA ASP A 20 7.11 3.15 -2.82
C ASP A 20 7.42 1.65 -2.92
N GLU A 21 8.58 1.20 -2.44
CA GLU A 21 8.89 -0.23 -2.28
C GLU A 21 7.89 -0.93 -1.35
N LEU A 22 7.56 -0.34 -0.19
CA LEU A 22 6.59 -0.91 0.74
C LEU A 22 5.19 -0.97 0.13
N ARG A 23 4.79 0.04 -0.65
CA ARG A 23 3.52 0.02 -1.40
C ARG A 23 3.50 -1.08 -2.45
N GLY A 24 4.60 -1.30 -3.16
CA GLY A 24 4.75 -2.43 -4.09
C GLY A 24 4.56 -3.78 -3.38
N ARG A 25 5.25 -3.99 -2.25
CA ARG A 25 5.08 -5.22 -1.44
C ARG A 25 3.66 -5.39 -0.90
N LEU A 26 2.98 -4.31 -0.53
CA LEU A 26 1.57 -4.38 -0.11
C LEU A 26 0.66 -4.78 -1.28
N ALA A 27 0.90 -4.25 -2.48
CA ALA A 27 0.16 -4.65 -3.68
C ALA A 27 0.34 -6.14 -4.00
N GLU A 28 1.57 -6.65 -3.95
CA GLU A 28 1.87 -8.09 -4.11
C GLU A 28 1.10 -8.96 -3.12
N ALA A 29 0.93 -8.51 -1.87
CA ALA A 29 0.19 -9.25 -0.86
C ALA A 29 -1.31 -9.33 -1.16
N TYR A 30 -1.91 -8.24 -1.67
CA TYR A 30 -3.30 -8.26 -2.12
C TYR A 30 -3.50 -9.14 -3.36
N GLU A 31 -2.56 -9.15 -4.28
CA GLU A 31 -2.61 -10.06 -5.43
C GLU A 31 -2.58 -11.52 -4.96
N ALA A 32 -1.73 -11.86 -3.99
CA ALA A 32 -1.71 -13.19 -3.39
C ALA A 32 -3.04 -13.53 -2.69
N GLU A 33 -3.64 -12.60 -1.94
CA GLU A 33 -4.96 -12.79 -1.32
C GLU A 33 -6.04 -13.06 -2.37
N ARG A 34 -6.05 -12.30 -3.48
CA ARG A 34 -7.00 -12.48 -4.58
C ARG A 34 -6.87 -13.86 -5.20
N LEU A 35 -5.65 -14.30 -5.50
CA LEU A 35 -5.39 -15.62 -6.08
C LEU A 35 -5.84 -16.75 -5.16
N LEU A 36 -5.58 -16.63 -3.84
CA LEU A 36 -6.06 -17.61 -2.87
C LEU A 36 -7.59 -17.65 -2.78
N ALA A 37 -8.25 -16.48 -2.83
CA ALA A 37 -9.70 -16.39 -2.82
C ALA A 37 -10.33 -17.02 -4.08
N GLU A 38 -9.72 -16.83 -5.25
CA GLU A 38 -10.12 -17.46 -6.51
C GLU A 38 -9.98 -18.99 -6.44
N GLN A 39 -8.83 -19.48 -5.94
CA GLN A 39 -8.61 -20.92 -5.75
C GLN A 39 -9.63 -21.54 -4.79
N ARG A 40 -9.92 -20.84 -3.69
CA ARG A 40 -10.89 -21.30 -2.69
C ARG A 40 -12.31 -21.34 -3.25
N ARG A 41 -12.68 -20.35 -4.07
CA ARG A 41 -13.95 -20.37 -4.81
C ARG A 41 -14.04 -21.59 -5.72
N GLY A 42 -12.97 -21.90 -6.46
CA GLY A 42 -12.92 -23.12 -7.30
C GLY A 42 -13.16 -24.40 -6.50
N VAL A 43 -12.57 -24.52 -5.31
CA VAL A 43 -12.82 -25.67 -4.41
C VAL A 43 -14.29 -25.74 -3.95
N HIS A 44 -14.91 -24.59 -3.67
CA HIS A 44 -16.33 -24.55 -3.32
C HIS A 44 -17.23 -24.96 -4.49
N ASP A 45 -16.92 -24.53 -5.72
CA ASP A 45 -17.66 -24.89 -6.93
C ASP A 45 -17.52 -26.39 -7.24
N GLU A 46 -16.30 -26.95 -7.11
CA GLU A 46 -16.04 -28.39 -7.21
C GLU A 46 -16.83 -29.17 -6.14
N THR A 47 -16.86 -28.68 -4.91
CA THR A 47 -17.60 -29.29 -3.80
C THR A 47 -19.12 -29.28 -4.05
N ALA A 48 -19.66 -28.19 -4.60
CA ALA A 48 -21.07 -28.08 -4.95
C ALA A 48 -21.43 -29.09 -6.05
N THR A 49 -20.62 -29.16 -7.10
CA THR A 49 -20.78 -30.13 -8.19
C THR A 49 -20.75 -31.56 -7.68
N LEU A 50 -19.80 -31.89 -6.79
CA LEU A 50 -19.68 -33.22 -6.20
C LEU A 50 -20.93 -33.60 -5.38
N ARG A 51 -21.50 -32.65 -4.64
CA ARG A 51 -22.75 -32.86 -3.87
C ARG A 51 -23.93 -33.14 -4.78
N ASP A 52 -24.01 -32.48 -5.94
CA ASP A 52 -25.07 -32.72 -6.92
C ASP A 52 -24.96 -34.12 -7.53
N VAL A 53 -23.75 -34.53 -7.89
CA VAL A 53 -23.47 -35.90 -8.37
C VAL A 53 -23.83 -36.95 -7.31
N GLN A 54 -23.43 -36.74 -6.06
CA GLN A 54 -23.80 -37.64 -4.96
C GLN A 54 -25.31 -37.76 -4.78
N ARG A 55 -26.05 -36.64 -4.84
CA ARG A 55 -27.52 -36.65 -4.76
C ARG A 55 -28.15 -37.47 -5.88
N GLN A 56 -27.67 -37.32 -7.11
CA GLN A 56 -28.14 -38.10 -8.25
C GLN A 56 -27.86 -39.60 -8.09
N MET A 57 -26.65 -39.97 -7.64
CA MET A 57 -26.26 -41.36 -7.40
C MET A 57 -27.11 -42.05 -6.34
N VAL A 58 -27.44 -41.35 -5.24
CA VAL A 58 -28.30 -41.89 -4.17
C VAL A 58 -29.74 -42.06 -4.64
N SER A 59 -30.23 -41.19 -5.55
CA SER A 59 -31.58 -41.28 -6.11
C SER A 59 -31.76 -42.35 -7.19
N ALA A 60 -30.67 -42.99 -7.65
CA ALA A 60 -30.72 -44.02 -8.67
C ALA A 60 -31.35 -45.33 -8.13
N ALA A 61 -32.05 -46.07 -8.99
CA ALA A 61 -32.74 -47.32 -8.62
C ALA A 61 -31.80 -48.42 -8.07
N SER A 62 -30.51 -48.37 -8.40
CA SER A 62 -29.48 -49.24 -7.82
C SER A 62 -28.19 -48.42 -7.63
N PRO A 63 -27.96 -47.86 -6.43
CA PRO A 63 -26.78 -47.03 -6.19
C PRO A 63 -25.50 -47.86 -6.19
N ASN A 64 -24.50 -47.43 -6.96
CA ASN A 64 -23.17 -48.03 -6.96
C ASN A 64 -22.38 -47.57 -5.73
N VAL A 65 -22.26 -48.45 -4.74
CA VAL A 65 -21.58 -48.19 -3.46
C VAL A 65 -20.12 -47.77 -3.66
N ASN A 66 -19.41 -48.33 -4.65
CA ASN A 66 -18.01 -47.96 -4.91
C ASN A 66 -17.89 -46.51 -5.38
N GLN A 67 -18.79 -46.06 -6.27
CA GLN A 67 -18.81 -44.67 -6.74
C GLN A 67 -19.16 -43.68 -5.62
N LEU A 68 -20.06 -44.07 -4.69
CA LEU A 68 -20.36 -43.27 -3.51
C LEU A 68 -19.17 -43.14 -2.57
N LEU A 69 -18.41 -44.22 -2.34
CA LEU A 69 -17.20 -44.21 -1.53
C LEU A 69 -16.09 -43.35 -2.16
N GLU A 70 -15.91 -43.43 -3.48
CA GLU A 70 -14.97 -42.58 -4.22
C GLU A 70 -15.35 -41.10 -4.10
N ALA A 71 -16.62 -40.77 -4.29
CA ALA A 71 -17.12 -39.41 -4.12
C ALA A 71 -16.93 -38.90 -2.68
N GLN A 72 -17.14 -39.75 -1.67
CA GLN A 72 -16.90 -39.38 -0.27
C GLN A 72 -15.42 -39.08 0.00
N ARG A 73 -14.50 -39.92 -0.51
CA ARG A 73 -13.04 -39.73 -0.36
C ARG A 73 -12.59 -38.44 -1.03
N TYR A 74 -13.08 -38.18 -2.24
CA TYR A 74 -12.78 -36.94 -2.94
C TYR A 74 -13.35 -35.71 -2.22
N GLY A 75 -14.55 -35.82 -1.64
CA GLY A 75 -15.13 -34.76 -0.80
C GLY A 75 -14.26 -34.43 0.43
N ALA A 76 -13.70 -35.46 1.10
CA ALA A 76 -12.77 -35.26 2.20
C ALA A 76 -11.48 -34.55 1.76
N LEU A 77 -10.97 -34.86 0.57
CA LEU A 77 -9.82 -34.17 -0.02
C LEU A 77 -10.13 -32.68 -0.28
N LEU A 78 -11.29 -32.37 -0.88
CA LEU A 78 -11.71 -30.98 -1.12
C LEU A 78 -11.88 -30.21 0.19
N GLN A 79 -12.43 -30.83 1.23
CA GLN A 79 -12.56 -30.20 2.56
C GLN A 79 -11.19 -29.92 3.19
N SER A 80 -10.24 -30.85 3.07
CA SER A 80 -8.86 -30.63 3.55
C SER A 80 -8.19 -29.47 2.80
N ARG A 81 -8.40 -29.39 1.47
CA ARG A 81 -7.88 -28.30 0.64
C ARG A 81 -8.49 -26.95 1.00
N ASP A 82 -9.81 -26.87 1.21
CA ASP A 82 -10.48 -25.65 1.67
C ASP A 82 -9.93 -25.17 3.01
N ALA A 83 -9.75 -26.09 3.97
CA ALA A 83 -9.18 -25.76 5.28
C ALA A 83 -7.73 -25.25 5.17
N ALA A 84 -6.92 -25.83 4.29
CA ALA A 84 -5.56 -25.37 4.03
C ALA A 84 -5.52 -23.97 3.41
N LEU A 85 -6.36 -23.72 2.39
CA LEU A 85 -6.51 -22.40 1.76
C LEU A 85 -7.00 -21.36 2.77
N GLY A 86 -7.96 -21.70 3.63
CA GLY A 86 -8.44 -20.83 4.70
C GLY A 86 -7.32 -20.39 5.65
N LYS A 87 -6.44 -21.32 6.05
CA LYS A 87 -5.26 -20.99 6.87
C LYS A 87 -4.26 -20.09 6.14
N GLN A 88 -3.98 -20.36 4.87
CA GLN A 88 -3.08 -19.52 4.07
C GLN A 88 -3.64 -18.12 3.90
N MET A 89 -4.93 -17.97 3.62
CA MET A 89 -5.60 -16.67 3.53
C MET A 89 -5.50 -15.89 4.84
N GLN A 90 -5.67 -16.55 5.99
CA GLN A 90 -5.50 -15.89 7.30
C GLN A 90 -4.08 -15.37 7.48
N GLN A 91 -3.06 -16.16 7.14
CA GLN A 91 -1.65 -15.74 7.22
C GLN A 91 -1.35 -14.55 6.30
N VAL A 92 -1.91 -14.55 5.09
CA VAL A 92 -1.77 -13.43 4.15
C VAL A 92 -2.47 -12.18 4.67
N ALA A 93 -3.67 -12.31 5.25
CA ALA A 93 -4.39 -11.17 5.83
C ALA A 93 -3.62 -10.52 6.98
N GLU A 94 -3.02 -11.31 7.87
CA GLU A 94 -2.15 -10.80 8.93
C GLU A 94 -0.93 -10.05 8.37
N GLU A 95 -0.33 -10.58 7.29
CA GLU A 95 0.81 -9.96 6.64
C GLU A 95 0.43 -8.65 5.90
N ILE A 96 -0.73 -8.61 5.26
CA ILE A 96 -1.29 -7.39 4.65
C ILE A 96 -1.40 -6.30 5.71
N GLU A 97 -1.94 -6.62 6.89
CA GLU A 97 -2.10 -5.62 7.94
C GLU A 97 -0.76 -5.10 8.47
N ARG A 98 0.22 -6.00 8.66
CA ARG A 98 1.60 -5.59 9.00
C ARG A 98 2.19 -4.64 7.96
N ARG A 99 2.01 -4.95 6.67
CA ARG A 99 2.50 -4.12 5.55
C ARG A 99 1.78 -2.78 5.46
N ARG A 100 0.47 -2.73 5.72
CA ARG A 100 -0.30 -1.48 5.77
C ARG A 100 0.27 -0.52 6.82
N LEU A 101 0.52 -1.02 8.02
CA LEU A 101 1.11 -0.21 9.09
C LEU A 101 2.50 0.31 8.72
N ALA A 102 3.32 -0.52 8.06
CA ALA A 102 4.64 -0.09 7.57
C ALA A 102 4.55 1.02 6.51
N VAL A 103 3.60 0.92 5.57
CA VAL A 103 3.36 1.98 4.57
C VAL A 103 2.92 3.28 5.23
N VAL A 104 2.01 3.21 6.20
CA VAL A 104 1.54 4.40 6.95
C VAL A 104 2.71 5.09 7.65
N GLU A 105 3.60 4.33 8.27
CA GLU A 105 4.77 4.89 8.96
C GLU A 105 5.77 5.52 7.96
N ALA A 106 6.03 4.86 6.84
CA ALA A 106 6.86 5.44 5.78
C ALA A 106 6.25 6.73 5.20
N ASP A 107 4.94 6.78 5.03
CA ASP A 107 4.20 7.99 4.60
C ASP A 107 4.35 9.14 5.61
N ARG A 108 4.32 8.85 6.92
CA ARG A 108 4.56 9.87 7.96
C ARG A 108 5.96 10.44 7.88
N GLN A 109 6.97 9.60 7.64
CA GLN A 109 8.36 10.04 7.53
C GLN A 109 8.58 10.96 6.34
N VAL A 110 8.00 10.65 5.18
CA VAL A 110 8.04 11.55 4.01
C VAL A 110 7.35 12.87 4.32
N LYS A 111 6.13 12.83 4.87
CA LYS A 111 5.38 14.05 5.25
C LYS A 111 6.11 14.93 6.26
N ALA A 112 6.88 14.34 7.17
CA ALA A 112 7.68 15.10 8.12
C ALA A 112 8.79 15.90 7.42
N LEU A 113 9.42 15.32 6.40
CA LEU A 113 10.45 15.99 5.59
C LEU A 113 9.84 17.07 4.68
N ASP A 114 8.66 16.82 4.11
CA ASP A 114 7.93 17.82 3.31
C ASP A 114 7.63 19.07 4.15
N LYS A 115 7.04 18.89 5.34
CA LYS A 115 6.75 19.99 6.26
C LYS A 115 8.01 20.75 6.70
N LEU A 116 9.12 20.03 6.88
CA LEU A 116 10.39 20.66 7.24
C LEU A 116 10.95 21.49 6.08
N GLU A 117 10.85 21.00 4.84
CA GLU A 117 11.24 21.76 3.66
C GLU A 117 10.40 23.03 3.52
N ASP A 118 9.07 22.91 3.63
CA ASP A 118 8.15 24.04 3.52
C ASP A 118 8.47 25.13 4.55
N ARG A 119 8.75 24.72 5.79
CA ARG A 119 9.15 25.65 6.85
C ARG A 119 10.47 26.34 6.53
N GLN A 120 11.50 25.60 6.14
CA GLN A 120 12.81 26.18 5.79
C GLN A 120 12.72 27.12 4.58
N ARG A 121 11.84 26.81 3.63
CA ARG A 121 11.58 27.66 2.47
C ARG A 121 10.92 28.96 2.88
N ALA A 122 9.87 28.90 3.70
CA ALA A 122 9.20 30.10 4.22
C ALA A 122 10.16 31.00 5.03
N GLU A 123 11.02 30.41 5.85
CA GLU A 123 12.06 31.15 6.59
C GLU A 123 13.07 31.81 5.64
N PHE A 124 13.52 31.10 4.60
CA PHE A 124 14.42 31.66 3.59
C PHE A 124 13.78 32.82 2.82
N ASP A 125 12.54 32.66 2.38
CA ASP A 125 11.80 33.67 1.62
C ASP A 125 11.58 34.94 2.46
N ALA A 126 11.26 34.78 3.75
CA ALA A 126 11.14 35.91 4.68
C ALA A 126 12.46 36.68 4.82
N VAL A 127 13.60 35.98 4.94
CA VAL A 127 14.92 36.62 5.00
C VAL A 127 15.27 37.33 3.69
N GLN A 128 15.00 36.71 2.53
CA GLN A 128 15.24 37.36 1.23
C GLN A 128 14.39 38.62 1.06
N LEU A 129 13.12 38.58 1.49
CA LEU A 129 12.24 39.74 1.44
C LEU A 129 12.77 40.89 2.31
N GLN A 130 13.26 40.61 3.52
CA GLN A 130 13.85 41.62 4.39
C GLN A 130 15.11 42.25 3.80
N ILE A 131 15.97 41.46 3.14
CA ILE A 131 17.16 41.96 2.46
C ILE A 131 16.75 42.88 1.30
N GLN A 132 15.80 42.45 0.46
CA GLN A 132 15.30 43.24 -0.66
C GLN A 132 14.65 44.55 -0.20
N GLN A 133 13.88 44.54 0.88
CA GLN A 133 13.29 45.76 1.45
C GLN A 133 14.37 46.74 1.91
N LYS A 134 15.40 46.28 2.63
CA LYS A 134 16.53 47.13 3.04
C LYS A 134 17.26 47.73 1.85
N GLU A 135 17.54 46.93 0.82
CA GLU A 135 18.18 47.41 -0.42
C GLU A 135 17.33 48.50 -1.09
N MET A 136 16.00 48.35 -1.13
CA MET A 136 15.12 49.38 -1.69
C MET A 136 15.09 50.67 -0.85
N ASP A 137 15.07 50.54 0.49
CA ASP A 137 15.09 51.68 1.41
C ASP A 137 16.40 52.47 1.29
N GLU A 138 17.55 51.79 1.17
CA GLU A 138 18.86 52.40 0.95
C GLU A 138 18.91 53.17 -0.38
N ILE A 139 18.41 52.58 -1.48
CA ILE A 139 18.33 53.24 -2.79
C ILE A 139 17.43 54.48 -2.74
N ALA A 140 16.29 54.40 -2.04
CA ALA A 140 15.39 55.53 -1.86
C ALA A 140 16.02 56.66 -1.03
N GLY A 141 16.78 56.32 0.01
CA GLY A 141 17.52 57.28 0.84
C GLY A 141 18.61 58.02 0.07
N GLN A 142 19.40 57.32 -0.74
CA GLN A 142 20.44 57.93 -1.59
C GLN A 142 19.85 58.92 -2.61
N ARG A 143 18.70 58.61 -3.21
CA ARG A 143 18.04 59.51 -4.16
C ARG A 143 17.46 60.77 -3.52
N ARG A 144 16.94 60.71 -2.28
CA ARG A 144 16.50 61.92 -1.57
C ARG A 144 17.67 62.81 -1.18
N GLY A 145 18.74 62.23 -0.64
CA GLY A 145 19.95 62.99 -0.28
C GLY A 145 20.62 63.69 -1.47
N ALA A 146 20.49 63.14 -2.69
CA ALA A 146 21.01 63.75 -3.91
C ALA A 146 20.11 64.84 -4.52
N VAL A 147 18.86 64.99 -4.07
CA VAL A 147 17.92 66.02 -4.53
C VAL A 147 17.88 67.22 -3.57
N GLU A 148 18.31 67.04 -2.33
CA GLU A 148 18.40 68.10 -1.30
C GLU A 148 19.78 68.77 -1.19
N ALA A 149 20.79 68.30 -1.95
CA ALA A 149 22.13 68.88 -2.05
C ALA A 149 22.28 69.65 -3.37
#